data_AF-A0AAW9F9D6-F1
#
_entry.id   AF-A0AAW9F9D6-F1
#
_cell.length_a   1.000
_cell.length_b   1.000
_cell.length_c   1.000
_cell.angle_alpha   90.00
_cell.angle_beta   90.00
_cell.angle_gamma   90.00
#
_symmetry.space_group_name_H-M   'P 1'
#
loop_
_entity.id
_entity.type
_entity.pdbx_description
1 polymer ?
#
loop_
_entity_poly.entity_id
_entity_poly.type
_entity_poly.pdbx_seq_one_letter_code
_entity_poly.pdbx_strand_id
1 'polypeptide(L)' 'MGVFIGTVAKSTTPVGQDYLLPEDIEAPGTLLVYERIQKLVRSPQVRQQFEFVVQF' A
#
# COMPACT_ATOMS: atom_id res chain seq x y z
N MET A 1 -6.45 -6.96 -0.70
CA MET A 1 -5.09 -6.48 -0.39
C MET A 1 -4.28 -6.51 -1.68
N GLY A 2 -3.30 -5.62 -1.84
CA GLY A 2 -2.41 -5.65 -3.00
C GLY A 2 -1.02 -5.14 -2.69
N VAL A 3 -0.03 -5.65 -3.42
CA VAL A 3 1.38 -5.25 -3.31
C VAL A 3 1.79 -4.61 -4.62
N PHE A 4 2.15 -3.34 -4.56
CA PHE A 4 2.64 -2.57 -5.68
C PHE A 4 4.16 -2.40 -5.57
N ILE A 5 4.86 -2.48 -6.70
CA ILE A 5 6.31 -2.25 -6.78
C ILE A 5 6.57 -1.07 -7.71
N GLY A 6 7.53 -0.22 -7.33
CA GLY A 6 7.90 0.96 -8.11
C GLY A 6 6.90 2.12 -8.00
N THR A 7 6.18 2.23 -6.87
CA THR A 7 5.31 3.37 -6.58
C THR A 7 6.13 4.66 -6.50
N VAL A 8 5.67 5.70 -7.18
CA VAL A 8 6.28 7.03 -7.21
C VAL A 8 5.36 8.01 -6.48
N ALA A 9 5.85 8.57 -5.38
CA ALA A 9 5.17 9.67 -4.67
C ALA A 9 5.35 11.00 -5.43
N LYS A 10 4.40 11.91 -5.27
CA LYS A 10 4.49 13.26 -5.80
C LYS A 10 5.63 14.04 -5.16
N SER A 11 6.19 15.00 -5.90
CA SER A 11 7.22 15.90 -5.38
C SER A 11 6.72 16.81 -4.25
N THR A 12 5.40 16.98 -4.13
CA THR A 12 4.75 17.76 -3.07
C THR A 12 4.62 17.00 -1.76
N THR A 13 4.84 15.67 -1.76
CA THR A 13 4.74 14.84 -0.56
C THR A 13 5.96 15.05 0.34
N PRO A 14 5.78 15.21 1.67
CA PRO A 14 6.87 15.28 2.63
C PRO A 14 7.87 14.14 2.49
N VAL A 15 9.17 14.48 2.52
CA VAL A 15 10.25 13.50 2.47
C VAL A 15 10.20 12.62 3.73
N GLY A 16 10.27 11.30 3.55
CA GLY A 16 10.22 10.33 4.65
C GLY A 16 8.80 9.96 5.11
N GLN A 17 7.76 10.36 4.38
CA GLN A 17 6.40 9.91 4.64
C GLN A 17 6.18 8.49 4.08
N ASP A 18 6.02 7.50 4.97
CA ASP A 18 5.83 6.10 4.59
C ASP A 18 4.41 5.77 4.09
N TYR A 19 3.40 6.51 4.58
CA TYR A 19 1.98 6.26 4.28
C TYR A 19 1.43 7.33 3.35
N LEU A 20 0.96 6.92 2.18
CA LEU A 20 0.48 7.82 1.13
C LEU A 20 -1.02 7.65 0.92
N LEU A 21 -1.73 8.76 0.70
CA LEU A 21 -3.07 8.73 0.15
C LEU A 21 -3.00 8.48 -1.37
N PRO A 22 -4.07 7.99 -2.00
CA PRO A 22 -4.08 7.81 -3.45
C PRO A 22 -3.77 9.09 -4.23
N GLU A 23 -4.15 10.25 -3.69
CA GLU A 23 -3.87 11.56 -4.29
C GLU A 23 -2.40 12.00 -4.19
N ASP A 24 -1.62 11.40 -3.28
CA ASP A 24 -0.19 11.66 -3.13
C ASP A 24 0.66 10.85 -4.12
N ILE A 25 0.05 9.93 -4.86
CA ILE A 25 0.74 9.03 -5.79
C ILE A 25 0.76 9.68 -7.18
N GLU A 26 1.96 9.83 -7.75
CA GLU A 26 2.14 10.26 -9.14
C GLU A 26 2.01 9.07 -10.09
N ALA A 27 2.66 7.96 -9.76
CA ALA A 27 2.53 6.69 -10.48
C ALA A 27 2.41 5.51 -9.51
N PRO A 28 1.40 4.64 -9.66
CA PRO A 28 1.18 3.51 -8.75
C PRO A 28 2.18 2.36 -8.94
N GLY A 29 2.97 2.36 -10.02
CA GLY A 29 3.88 1.27 -10.34
C GLY A 29 3.16 0.02 -10.86
N THR A 30 3.70 -1.16 -10.57
CA THR A 30 3.15 -2.46 -11.02
C THR A 30 2.50 -3.20 -9.86
N LEU A 31 1.23 -3.60 -10.03
CA LEU A 31 0.53 -4.49 -9.10
C LEU A 31 1.05 -5.92 -9.26
N LEU A 32 1.83 -6.41 -8.30
CA LEU A 32 2.42 -7.75 -8.35
C LEU A 32 1.52 -8.81 -7.71
N VAL A 33 0.89 -8.48 -6.58
CA VAL A 33 0.04 -9.40 -5.82
C VAL A 33 -1.31 -8.75 -5.61
N TYR A 34 -2.38 -9.51 -5.85
CA TYR A 34 -3.74 -9.10 -5.52
C TYR A 34 -4.49 -10.24 -4.84
N GLU A 35 -5.02 -9.97 -3.66
CA GLU A 35 -5.78 -10.93 -2.87
C GLU A 35 -7.15 -10.36 -2.48
N ARG A 36 -8.21 -11.14 -2.74
CA ARG A 36 -9.55 -10.86 -2.25
C ARG A 36 -9.70 -11.47 -0.85
N ILE A 37 -9.84 -10.61 0.14
CA ILE A 37 -10.04 -11.02 1.55
C ILE A 37 -11.47 -10.72 2.00
N GLN A 38 -11.90 -11.39 3.07
CA GLN A 38 -13.14 -11.04 3.77
C GLN A 38 -13.07 -9.61 4.32
N LYS A 39 -14.23 -8.99 4.59
CA LYS A 39 -14.30 -7.63 5.12
C LYS A 39 -13.52 -7.52 6.43
N LEU A 40 -12.60 -6.55 6.48
CA LEU A 40 -11.82 -6.21 7.66
C LEU A 40 -12.22 -4.81 8.17
N VAL A 41 -12.58 -4.69 9.44
CA VAL A 41 -12.88 -3.40 10.08
C VAL A 41 -11.57 -2.77 10.57
N ARG A 42 -11.33 -1.50 10.23
CA ARG A 42 -10.16 -0.73 10.68
C ARG A 42 -10.54 0.21 11.82
N SER A 43 -9.70 0.31 12.84
CA SER A 43 -9.81 1.32 13.89
C SER A 43 -8.42 1.84 14.29
N PRO A 44 -8.30 3.08 14.79
CA PRO A 44 -7.01 3.63 15.22
C PRO A 44 -6.37 2.88 16.40
N GLN A 45 -7.16 2.10 17.14
CA GLN A 45 -6.71 1.34 18.32
C GLN A 45 -6.06 0.00 17.95
N VAL A 46 -6.14 -0.43 16.69
CA VAL A 46 -5.67 -1.74 16.24
C VAL A 46 -4.58 -1.56 15.19
N ARG A 47 -3.38 -2.07 15.47
CA ARG A 47 -2.32 -2.22 14.46
C ARG A 47 -2.59 -3.50 13.67
N GLN A 48 -2.79 -3.35 12.36
CA GLN A 48 -2.98 -4.48 11.45
C GLN A 48 -1.65 -4.86 10.81
N GLN A 49 -1.32 -6.15 10.84
CA GLN A 49 -0.17 -6.72 10.15
C GLN A 49 -0.67 -7.62 9.03
N PHE A 50 -0.03 -7.51 7.88
CA PHE A 50 -0.33 -8.32 6.71
C PHE A 50 0.95 -9.02 6.26
N GLU A 51 0.83 -10.31 6.00
CA GLU A 51 1.92 -11.15 5.53
C GLU A 51 1.48 -11.81 4.23
N PHE A 52 2.40 -11.92 3.28
CA PHE A 52 2.17 -12.58 2.01
C PHE A 52 3.45 -13.28 1.57
N VAL A 53 3.31 -14.34 0.78
CA VAL A 53 4.44 -15.08 0.20
C VAL A 53 4.38 -14.92 -1.31
N VAL A 54 5.49 -14.54 -1.92
CA VAL A 54 5.66 -14.51 -3.38
C VAL A 54 6.55 -15.68 -3.76
N GLN A 55 6.06 -16.57 -4.61
CA GLN A 55 6.84 -17.64 -5.20
C GLN A 55 7.33 -17.20 -6.59
N PHE A 56 8.60 -17.45 -6.87
CA PHE A 56 9.26 -17.15 -8.15
C PHE A 56 9.56 -18.43 -8.92
#